data_AF-A0A815PQT8-F1
#
_entry.id   AF-A0A815PQT8-F1
#
_cell.length_a   1.000
_cell.length_b   1.000
_cell.length_c   1.000
_cell.angle_alpha   90.00
_cell.angle_beta   90.00
_cell.angle_gamma   90.00
#
_symmetry.space_group_name_H-M   'P 1'
#
loop_
_entity.id
_entity.type
_entity.pdbx_description
1 polymer ?
#
loop_
_entity_poly.entity_id
_entity_poly.type
_entity_poly.pdbx_seq_one_letter_code
_entity_poly.pdbx_strand_id
1 'polypeptide(L)'
;MLVVLVSFNLTPYFGRGPFFPSIHGYEPNGCSQYWWTNMLYLNNLIKPQEMCLGVSWYLANDMQFHWIAPLALVPFALKRKRIAFLVVSLFILISVISTAAILIANPKMSGSAGGSSADVSFFNKIYITPWCRITAYGIGLLTGFIVTNTGRTYPLPMLVKLAINTLALIIVFICISVPYWDAITPHGLSQSVIITFQAVNRTLWSAVIGWLIFLCSTGNAKLINKILSWPVFIPLARLNYSAYLIHTMVIYSMVYNLIEPIHFQPHVLFQQFISNTVLSYTAAIVVVLLFEAPFFAIEKKLFKH
;
A
#
# COMPACT_ATOMS: atom_id res chain seq x y z
N MET A 1 -6.78 -13.35 9.94
CA MET A 1 -6.58 -14.67 10.59
C MET A 1 -6.67 -15.83 9.60
N LEU A 2 -7.84 -16.21 9.07
CA LEU A 2 -7.99 -17.41 8.21
C LEU A 2 -7.00 -17.49 7.04
N VAL A 3 -6.76 -16.38 6.33
CA VAL A 3 -5.77 -16.34 5.22
C VAL A 3 -4.32 -16.58 5.71
N VAL A 4 -3.97 -16.22 6.94
CA VAL A 4 -2.64 -16.52 7.54
C VAL A 4 -2.51 -18.03 7.80
N LEU A 5 -3.56 -18.66 8.33
CA LEU A 5 -3.61 -20.12 8.53
C LEU A 5 -3.54 -20.88 7.20
N VAL A 6 -4.25 -20.39 6.17
CA VAL A 6 -4.16 -20.92 4.79
C VAL A 6 -2.74 -20.78 4.25
N SER A 7 -2.09 -19.62 4.41
CA SER A 7 -0.72 -19.40 3.92
C SER A 7 0.27 -20.39 4.56
N PHE A 8 0.27 -20.46 5.89
CA PHE A 8 1.20 -21.31 6.63
C PHE A 8 0.99 -22.82 6.39
N ASN A 9 -0.27 -23.29 6.30
CA ASN A 9 -0.54 -24.72 6.18
C ASN A 9 -0.61 -25.23 4.73
N LEU A 10 -0.99 -24.40 3.75
CA LEU A 10 -1.23 -24.86 2.36
C LEU A 10 -0.14 -24.46 1.36
N THR A 11 0.63 -23.37 1.58
CA THR A 11 1.70 -23.00 0.64
C THR A 11 2.81 -24.05 0.45
N PRO A 12 3.14 -24.96 1.40
CA PRO A 12 4.06 -26.09 1.13
C PRO A 12 3.63 -26.98 -0.03
N TYR A 13 2.34 -27.03 -0.36
CA TYR A 13 1.78 -27.85 -1.44
C TYR A 13 1.58 -27.07 -2.75
N PHE A 14 1.80 -25.75 -2.76
CA PHE A 14 1.50 -24.87 -3.90
C PHE A 14 2.63 -24.80 -4.96
N GLY A 15 3.70 -25.58 -4.82
CA GLY A 15 4.70 -25.69 -5.89
C GLY A 15 5.79 -26.75 -5.68
N ARG A 16 6.52 -27.01 -6.77
CA ARG A 16 7.65 -27.95 -6.86
C ARG A 16 8.74 -27.52 -7.85
N GLY A 17 8.72 -26.27 -8.33
CA GLY A 17 9.71 -25.76 -9.28
C GLY A 17 11.10 -25.55 -8.66
N PRO A 18 12.16 -25.44 -9.47
CA PRO A 18 13.54 -25.24 -8.99
C PRO A 18 13.76 -23.97 -8.16
N PHE A 19 12.87 -22.97 -8.25
CA PHE A 19 12.93 -21.74 -7.44
C PHE A 19 12.17 -21.82 -6.10
N PHE A 20 11.52 -22.94 -5.79
CA PHE A 20 10.66 -23.06 -4.59
C PHE A 20 11.49 -22.89 -3.30
N PRO A 21 11.14 -21.94 -2.41
CA PRO A 21 12.12 -21.37 -1.46
C PRO A 21 12.43 -22.27 -0.26
N SER A 22 11.51 -23.14 0.16
CA SER A 22 11.73 -24.09 1.25
C SER A 22 10.73 -25.25 1.20
N ILE A 23 11.03 -26.37 1.86
CA ILE A 23 10.05 -27.45 2.11
C ILE A 23 8.88 -27.02 3.02
N HIS A 24 8.95 -25.84 3.63
CA HIS A 24 7.94 -25.26 4.50
C HIS A 24 7.07 -24.20 3.78
N GLY A 25 7.12 -24.15 2.44
CA GLY A 25 6.33 -23.22 1.64
C GLY A 25 6.96 -21.83 1.53
N TYR A 26 6.10 -20.80 1.40
CA TYR A 26 6.53 -19.41 1.11
C TYR A 26 6.79 -18.57 2.37
N GLU A 27 6.37 -19.05 3.54
CA GLU A 27 6.43 -18.31 4.79
C GLU A 27 7.80 -18.48 5.49
N PRO A 28 8.29 -17.47 6.25
CA PRO A 28 9.49 -17.63 7.06
C PRO A 28 9.35 -18.74 8.11
N ASN A 29 10.43 -19.45 8.43
CA ASN A 29 10.42 -20.51 9.45
C ASN A 29 9.88 -20.01 10.81
N GLY A 30 10.20 -18.76 11.20
CA GLY A 30 9.71 -18.13 12.42
C GLY A 30 8.22 -17.77 12.42
N CYS A 31 7.49 -17.87 11.30
CA CYS A 31 6.04 -17.63 11.25
C CYS A 31 5.30 -18.50 12.29
N SER A 32 5.71 -19.75 12.46
CA SER A 32 5.19 -20.68 13.49
C SER A 32 5.28 -20.12 14.93
N GLN A 33 6.26 -19.25 15.21
CA GLN A 33 6.48 -18.59 16.51
C GLN A 33 5.82 -17.20 16.60
N TYR A 34 5.67 -16.49 15.47
CA TYR A 34 5.27 -15.07 15.44
C TYR A 34 3.89 -14.80 14.81
N TRP A 35 3.12 -15.81 14.39
CA TRP A 35 1.77 -15.67 13.81
C TRP A 35 0.78 -14.79 14.60
N TRP A 36 0.92 -14.76 15.94
CA TRP A 36 0.10 -13.94 16.83
C TRP A 36 0.31 -12.43 16.60
N THR A 37 1.49 -12.02 16.11
CA THR A 37 1.79 -10.62 15.78
C THR A 37 0.87 -10.10 14.68
N ASN A 38 0.42 -10.96 13.75
CA ASN A 38 -0.56 -10.62 12.71
C ASN A 38 -1.99 -10.45 13.26
N MET A 39 -2.31 -11.03 14.43
CA MET A 39 -3.60 -10.80 15.10
C MET A 39 -3.63 -9.48 15.87
N LEU A 40 -2.50 -9.13 16.50
CA LEU A 40 -2.35 -7.88 17.24
C LEU A 40 -1.94 -6.69 16.37
N TYR A 41 -1.80 -6.88 15.05
CA TYR A 41 -1.33 -5.87 14.11
C TYR A 41 0.05 -5.30 14.46
N LEU A 42 0.97 -6.17 14.92
CA LEU A 42 2.35 -5.85 15.33
C LEU A 42 3.42 -6.53 14.44
N ASN A 43 3.02 -7.28 13.42
CA ASN A 43 3.87 -8.07 12.51
C ASN A 43 4.86 -7.25 11.66
N ASN A 44 4.73 -5.92 11.60
CA ASN A 44 5.70 -5.00 11.00
C ASN A 44 6.64 -4.31 12.02
N LEU A 45 6.50 -4.62 13.31
CA LEU A 45 7.27 -4.06 14.42
C LEU A 45 8.06 -5.14 15.18
N ILE A 46 7.40 -6.27 15.48
CA ILE A 46 8.00 -7.40 16.19
C ILE A 46 8.53 -8.39 15.16
N LYS A 47 9.87 -8.51 15.07
CA LYS A 47 10.58 -9.48 14.22
C LYS A 47 10.03 -9.52 12.77
N PRO A 48 9.98 -8.39 12.04
CA PRO A 48 9.31 -8.32 10.75
C PRO A 48 9.87 -9.27 9.68
N GLN A 49 11.13 -9.70 9.78
CA GLN A 49 11.71 -10.70 8.89
C GLN A 49 11.15 -12.13 9.10
N GLU A 50 10.50 -12.39 10.23
CA GLU A 50 9.82 -13.66 10.56
C GLU A 50 8.29 -13.56 10.39
N MET A 51 7.79 -12.48 9.78
CA MET A 51 6.35 -12.22 9.70
C MET A 51 5.64 -13.27 8.84
N CYS A 52 4.52 -13.81 9.33
CA CYS A 52 3.61 -14.57 8.48
C CYS A 52 2.91 -13.63 7.49
N LEU A 53 2.54 -14.15 6.33
CA LEU A 53 1.75 -13.48 5.29
C LEU A 53 2.29 -12.09 5.00
N GLY A 54 3.48 -12.01 4.40
CA GLY A 54 4.28 -10.77 4.28
C GLY A 54 3.48 -9.53 3.86
N VAL A 55 2.54 -9.66 2.91
CA VAL A 55 1.62 -8.59 2.47
C VAL A 55 0.84 -7.90 3.59
N SER A 56 0.59 -8.58 4.71
CA SER A 56 -0.17 -8.07 5.86
C SER A 56 0.53 -6.96 6.66
N TRP A 57 1.75 -6.54 6.30
CA TRP A 57 2.36 -5.30 6.83
C TRP A 57 1.46 -4.08 6.63
N TYR A 58 0.64 -4.07 5.57
CA TYR A 58 -0.26 -2.95 5.26
C TYR A 58 -1.40 -2.85 6.26
N LEU A 59 -2.01 -3.97 6.62
CA LEU A 59 -3.08 -4.01 7.63
C LEU A 59 -2.54 -3.63 9.02
N ALA A 60 -1.29 -4.01 9.33
CA ALA A 60 -0.63 -3.58 10.54
C ALA A 60 -0.50 -2.06 10.61
N ASN A 61 0.01 -1.43 9.55
CA ASN A 61 0.08 0.02 9.42
C ASN A 61 -1.30 0.69 9.50
N ASP A 62 -2.31 0.21 8.75
CA ASP A 62 -3.63 0.85 8.70
C ASP A 62 -4.33 0.82 10.07
N MET A 63 -4.26 -0.30 10.80
CA MET A 63 -4.79 -0.41 12.16
C MET A 63 -4.02 0.49 13.15
N GLN A 64 -2.69 0.51 13.08
CA GLN A 64 -1.86 1.40 13.92
C GLN A 64 -2.15 2.88 13.64
N PHE A 65 -2.37 3.26 12.37
CA PHE A 65 -2.76 4.61 11.98
C PHE A 65 -4.18 4.95 12.43
N HIS A 66 -5.11 3.98 12.40
CA HIS A 66 -6.46 4.13 12.96
C HIS A 66 -6.44 4.41 14.46
N TRP A 67 -5.57 3.73 15.24
CA TRP A 67 -5.43 3.99 16.69
C TRP A 67 -4.96 5.41 17.03
N ILE A 68 -4.12 6.02 16.19
CA ILE A 68 -3.61 7.40 16.39
C ILE A 68 -4.45 8.47 15.67
N ALA A 69 -5.35 8.08 14.75
CA ALA A 69 -6.25 9.00 14.05
C ALA A 69 -7.07 9.93 14.96
N PRO A 70 -7.57 9.50 16.15
CA PRO A 70 -8.23 10.38 17.12
C PRO A 70 -7.44 11.63 17.50
N LEU A 71 -6.10 11.59 17.47
CA LEU A 71 -5.25 12.75 17.78
C LEU A 71 -5.48 13.93 16.81
N ALA A 72 -5.86 13.64 15.56
CA ALA A 72 -6.23 14.65 14.57
C ALA A 72 -7.76 14.83 14.46
N LEU A 73 -8.52 13.73 14.50
CA LEU A 73 -9.97 13.72 14.32
C LEU A 73 -10.71 14.40 15.48
N VAL A 74 -10.32 14.17 16.74
CA VAL A 74 -11.02 14.74 17.90
C VAL A 74 -10.84 16.27 17.97
N PRO A 75 -9.64 16.85 17.81
CA PRO A 75 -9.50 18.31 17.71
C PRO A 75 -10.25 18.91 16.52
N PHE A 76 -10.36 18.20 15.39
CA PHE A 76 -11.15 18.68 14.25
C PHE A 76 -12.65 18.71 14.56
N ALA A 77 -13.20 17.62 15.14
CA ALA A 77 -14.59 17.53 15.58
C ALA A 77 -14.95 18.59 16.63
N LEU A 78 -14.05 18.83 17.59
CA LEU A 78 -14.14 19.92 18.58
C LEU A 78 -13.91 21.33 18.00
N LYS A 79 -13.91 21.48 16.67
CA LYS A 79 -13.69 22.72 15.90
C LYS A 79 -12.32 23.39 16.12
N ARG A 80 -11.40 22.75 16.85
CA ARG A 80 -10.02 23.20 17.12
C ARG A 80 -9.09 22.93 15.93
N LYS A 81 -9.50 23.37 14.73
CA LYS A 81 -8.87 23.07 13.43
C LYS A 81 -7.35 23.29 13.41
N ARG A 82 -6.83 24.33 14.07
CA ARG A 82 -5.38 24.59 14.19
C ARG A 82 -4.61 23.40 14.78
N ILE A 83 -5.15 22.75 15.82
CA ILE A 83 -4.51 21.58 16.45
C ILE A 83 -4.56 20.38 15.50
N ALA A 84 -5.70 20.13 14.84
CA ALA A 84 -5.82 19.03 13.88
C ALA A 84 -4.81 19.15 12.71
N PHE A 85 -4.63 20.37 12.16
CA PHE A 85 -3.62 20.62 11.14
C PHE A 85 -2.18 20.47 11.67
N LEU A 86 -1.89 20.91 12.89
CA LEU A 86 -0.57 20.72 13.51
C LEU A 86 -0.23 19.23 13.70
N VAL A 87 -1.18 18.41 14.15
CA VAL A 87 -0.99 16.95 14.30
C VAL A 87 -0.74 16.27 12.95
N VAL A 88 -1.51 16.64 11.91
CA VAL A 88 -1.30 16.12 10.55
C VAL A 88 0.05 16.54 9.98
N SER A 89 0.45 17.81 10.16
CA SER A 89 1.79 18.27 9.77
C SER A 89 2.90 17.51 10.50
N LEU A 90 2.71 17.20 11.80
CA LEU A 90 3.65 16.39 12.56
C LEU A 90 3.76 14.96 12.01
N PHE A 91 2.65 14.31 11.64
CA PHE A 91 2.69 12.99 10.98
C PHE A 91 3.49 13.03 9.66
N ILE A 92 3.27 14.06 8.83
CA ILE A 92 4.00 14.23 7.57
C ILE A 92 5.51 14.45 7.84
N LEU A 93 5.85 15.33 8.79
CA LEU A 93 7.23 15.61 9.18
C LEU A 93 7.95 14.38 9.73
N ILE A 94 7.30 13.59 10.60
CA ILE A 94 7.83 12.31 11.09
C ILE A 94 8.15 11.37 9.91
N SER A 95 7.27 11.28 8.91
CA SER A 95 7.47 10.47 7.70
C SER A 95 8.68 10.89 6.88
N VAL A 96 8.84 12.20 6.64
CA VAL A 96 9.95 12.75 5.84
C VAL A 96 11.27 12.61 6.61
N ILE A 97 11.31 13.05 7.87
CA ILE A 97 12.52 13.11 8.69
C ILE A 97 13.05 11.70 9.00
N SER A 98 12.18 10.76 9.39
CA SER A 98 12.61 9.40 9.69
C SER A 98 13.15 8.67 8.47
N THR A 99 12.48 8.78 7.32
CA THR A 99 12.93 8.16 6.06
C THR A 99 14.28 8.73 5.62
N ALA A 100 14.47 10.06 5.71
CA ALA A 100 15.74 10.70 5.40
C ALA A 100 16.86 10.27 6.36
N ALA A 101 16.62 10.31 7.68
CA ALA A 101 17.60 9.94 8.69
C ALA A 101 18.06 8.48 8.57
N ILE A 102 17.13 7.55 8.30
CA ILE A 102 17.44 6.13 8.13
C ILE A 102 18.30 5.90 6.88
N LEU A 103 18.03 6.59 5.76
CA LEU A 103 18.85 6.50 4.54
C LEU A 103 20.21 7.18 4.67
N ILE A 104 20.30 8.30 5.39
CA ILE A 104 21.58 8.96 5.71
C ILE A 104 22.47 8.03 6.55
N ALA A 105 21.90 7.37 7.57
CA ALA A 105 22.61 6.43 8.43
C ALA A 105 22.94 5.08 7.76
N ASN A 106 22.34 4.76 6.61
CA ASN A 106 22.52 3.49 5.90
C ASN A 106 22.72 3.74 4.39
N PRO A 107 23.84 4.38 3.97
CA PRO A 107 24.02 4.89 2.60
C PRO A 107 23.95 3.85 1.48
N LYS A 108 24.10 2.56 1.81
CA LYS A 108 23.99 1.44 0.86
C LYS A 108 22.56 0.88 0.70
N MET A 109 21.57 1.39 1.43
CA MET A 109 20.17 1.03 1.20
C MET A 109 19.59 1.84 0.04
N SER A 110 19.40 1.21 -1.12
CA SER A 110 18.50 1.73 -2.14
C SER A 110 17.14 1.02 -2.12
N GLY A 111 16.17 1.62 -2.80
CA GLY A 111 14.86 1.03 -3.08
C GLY A 111 14.75 0.42 -4.48
N SER A 112 15.84 0.38 -5.25
CA SER A 112 15.93 -0.31 -6.54
C SER A 112 15.74 -1.81 -6.34
N ALA A 113 14.85 -2.44 -7.11
CA ALA A 113 14.54 -3.86 -6.97
C ALA A 113 15.60 -4.73 -7.67
N GLY A 114 16.54 -5.28 -6.90
CA GLY A 114 17.60 -6.20 -7.36
C GLY A 114 17.64 -7.52 -6.60
N GLY A 115 16.80 -7.72 -5.58
CA GLY A 115 16.79 -8.91 -4.74
C GLY A 115 17.93 -8.97 -3.72
N SER A 116 18.62 -7.85 -3.47
CA SER A 116 19.82 -7.81 -2.63
C SER A 116 19.50 -7.72 -1.13
N SER A 117 20.53 -7.89 -0.29
CA SER A 117 20.44 -7.66 1.15
C SER A 117 20.12 -6.19 1.51
N ALA A 118 20.41 -5.24 0.61
CA ALA A 118 20.00 -3.85 0.76
C ALA A 118 18.48 -3.70 0.60
N ASP A 119 17.87 -4.38 -0.37
CA ASP A 119 16.42 -4.40 -0.61
C ASP A 119 15.67 -4.92 0.62
N VAL A 120 16.15 -6.03 1.21
CA VAL A 120 15.57 -6.63 2.42
C VAL A 120 15.69 -5.68 3.61
N SER A 121 16.82 -4.97 3.74
CA SER A 121 17.00 -3.95 4.77
C SER A 121 16.10 -2.72 4.53
N PHE A 122 15.93 -2.27 3.28
CA PHE A 122 15.03 -1.17 2.91
C PHE A 122 13.56 -1.53 3.18
N PHE A 123 13.14 -2.75 2.81
CA PHE A 123 11.80 -3.25 3.06
C PHE A 123 11.46 -3.21 4.55
N ASN A 124 12.36 -3.73 5.40
CA ASN A 124 12.14 -3.84 6.84
C ASN A 124 12.32 -2.52 7.62
N LYS A 125 13.28 -1.66 7.25
CA LYS A 125 13.61 -0.43 8.00
C LYS A 125 12.87 0.84 7.52
N ILE A 126 12.38 0.86 6.28
CA ILE A 126 11.73 2.05 5.68
C ILE A 126 10.33 1.72 5.18
N TYR A 127 10.14 0.57 4.51
CA TYR A 127 8.90 0.37 3.77
C TYR A 127 7.74 -0.14 4.62
N ILE A 128 7.86 -1.27 5.30
CA ILE A 128 6.78 -1.77 6.18
C ILE A 128 6.57 -0.89 7.43
N THR A 129 7.57 -0.06 7.72
CA THR A 129 7.77 0.70 8.95
C THR A 129 6.74 1.84 9.10
N PRO A 130 6.01 1.94 10.23
CA PRO A 130 4.82 2.81 10.30
C PRO A 130 5.15 4.28 10.17
N TRP A 131 6.13 4.73 10.95
CA TRP A 131 6.56 6.14 10.97
C TRP A 131 7.15 6.61 9.65
N CYS A 132 7.50 5.72 8.71
CA CYS A 132 8.00 6.09 7.37
C CYS A 132 6.91 6.11 6.28
N ARG A 133 5.83 5.31 6.38
CA ARG A 133 4.67 5.35 5.43
C ARG A 133 3.48 6.21 5.93
N ILE A 134 3.44 6.65 7.20
CA ILE A 134 2.34 7.41 7.84
C ILE A 134 1.85 8.67 7.08
N THR A 135 2.71 9.38 6.34
CA THR A 135 2.32 10.59 5.58
C THR A 135 1.11 10.38 4.67
N ALA A 136 0.93 9.18 4.10
CA ALA A 136 -0.23 8.88 3.27
C ALA A 136 -1.56 9.00 4.05
N TYR A 137 -1.57 8.54 5.30
CA TYR A 137 -2.71 8.65 6.20
C TYR A 137 -2.94 10.10 6.63
N GLY A 138 -1.86 10.85 6.93
CA GLY A 138 -1.92 12.28 7.24
C GLY A 138 -2.52 13.11 6.09
N ILE A 139 -2.12 12.86 4.85
CA ILE A 139 -2.68 13.52 3.66
C ILE A 139 -4.15 13.08 3.41
N GLY A 140 -4.51 11.84 3.70
CA GLY A 140 -5.89 11.37 3.68
C GLY A 140 -6.79 12.14 4.66
N LEU A 141 -6.35 12.29 5.91
CA LEU A 141 -7.02 13.12 6.92
C LEU A 141 -7.13 14.59 6.46
N LEU A 142 -6.05 15.17 5.91
CA LEU A 142 -6.05 16.54 5.39
C LEU A 142 -7.08 16.74 4.27
N THR A 143 -7.14 15.79 3.32
CA THR A 143 -8.11 15.82 2.20
C THR A 143 -9.53 15.73 2.73
N GLY A 144 -9.80 14.83 3.68
CA GLY A 144 -11.10 14.73 4.36
C GLY A 144 -11.49 16.05 5.04
N PHE A 145 -10.58 16.62 5.84
CA PHE A 145 -10.79 17.91 6.51
C PHE A 145 -11.09 19.06 5.55
N ILE A 146 -10.45 19.09 4.37
CA ILE A 146 -10.73 20.09 3.33
C ILE A 146 -12.12 19.82 2.73
N VAL A 147 -12.36 18.64 2.18
CA VAL A 147 -13.62 18.29 1.48
C VAL A 147 -14.85 18.48 2.37
N THR A 148 -14.79 18.07 3.64
CA THR A 148 -15.89 18.28 4.62
C THR A 148 -16.20 19.76 4.88
N ASN A 149 -15.23 20.66 4.77
CA ASN A 149 -15.46 22.10 4.92
C ASN A 149 -15.80 22.82 3.59
N THR A 150 -15.40 22.26 2.45
CA THR A 150 -15.63 22.85 1.12
C THR A 150 -17.01 22.51 0.54
N GLY A 151 -17.56 21.34 0.85
CA GLY A 151 -18.85 20.89 0.32
C GLY A 151 -18.79 20.38 -1.13
N ARG A 152 -19.98 20.07 -1.70
CA ARG A 152 -20.12 19.33 -2.98
C ARG A 152 -19.81 20.14 -4.24
N THR A 153 -19.74 21.46 -4.15
CA THR A 153 -19.57 22.36 -5.31
C THR A 153 -18.69 23.53 -4.91
N TYR A 154 -17.52 23.66 -5.54
CA TYR A 154 -16.59 24.75 -5.26
C TYR A 154 -15.97 25.26 -6.58
N PRO A 155 -16.21 26.53 -6.97
CA PRO A 155 -15.71 27.06 -8.23
C PRO A 155 -14.20 27.31 -8.15
N LEU A 156 -13.40 26.48 -8.83
CA LEU A 156 -11.97 26.73 -9.00
C LEU A 156 -11.71 27.67 -10.19
N PRO A 157 -10.88 28.72 -10.04
CA PRO A 157 -10.38 29.49 -11.17
C PRO A 157 -9.64 28.60 -12.17
N MET A 158 -9.88 28.79 -13.47
CA MET A 158 -9.31 27.94 -14.52
C MET A 158 -7.77 27.89 -14.47
N LEU A 159 -7.11 29.02 -14.19
CA LEU A 159 -5.65 29.09 -14.05
C LEU A 159 -5.13 28.24 -12.88
N VAL A 160 -5.79 28.29 -11.72
CA VAL A 160 -5.43 27.49 -10.52
C VAL A 160 -5.62 26.00 -10.81
N LYS A 161 -6.74 25.63 -11.43
CA LYS A 161 -7.03 24.26 -11.85
C LYS A 161 -5.99 23.73 -12.85
N LEU A 162 -5.61 24.54 -13.84
CA LEU A 162 -4.59 24.16 -14.83
C LEU A 162 -3.22 23.99 -14.18
N ALA A 163 -2.77 24.98 -13.39
CA ALA A 163 -1.45 24.96 -12.75
C ALA A 163 -1.27 23.76 -11.81
N ILE A 164 -2.25 23.49 -10.93
CA ILE A 164 -2.16 22.36 -9.99
C ILE A 164 -2.29 21.02 -10.72
N ASN A 165 -3.11 20.92 -11.78
CA ASN A 165 -3.17 19.70 -12.59
C ASN A 165 -1.85 19.41 -13.32
N THR A 166 -1.21 20.42 -13.91
CA THR A 166 0.10 20.27 -14.55
C THR A 166 1.17 19.87 -13.52
N LEU A 167 1.19 20.50 -12.35
CA LEU A 167 2.08 20.11 -11.24
C LEU A 167 1.84 18.66 -10.77
N ALA A 168 0.58 18.24 -10.66
CA ALA A 168 0.22 16.88 -10.28
C ALA A 168 0.69 15.83 -11.31
N LEU A 169 0.58 16.14 -12.61
CA LEU A 169 1.10 15.27 -13.68
C LEU A 169 2.64 15.20 -13.67
N ILE A 170 3.33 16.31 -13.42
CA ILE A 170 4.79 16.35 -13.22
C ILE A 170 5.20 15.49 -12.01
N ILE A 171 4.48 15.60 -10.89
CA ILE A 171 4.72 14.77 -9.69
C ILE A 171 4.55 13.28 -10.01
N VAL A 172 3.48 12.88 -10.71
CA VAL A 172 3.26 11.47 -11.11
C VAL A 172 4.39 10.99 -12.02
N PHE A 173 4.79 11.79 -13.01
CA PHE A 173 5.91 11.46 -13.90
C PHE A 173 7.22 11.26 -13.12
N ILE A 174 7.56 12.14 -12.18
CA ILE A 174 8.75 12.01 -11.32
C ILE A 174 8.65 10.75 -10.43
N CYS A 175 7.49 10.47 -9.84
CA CYS A 175 7.28 9.30 -8.97
C CYS A 175 7.46 7.96 -9.71
N ILE A 176 7.16 7.92 -11.01
CA ILE A 176 7.29 6.73 -11.86
C ILE A 176 8.69 6.65 -12.50
N SER A 177 9.25 7.78 -12.95
CA SER A 177 10.51 7.80 -13.70
C SER A 177 11.76 7.66 -12.82
N VAL A 178 11.80 8.24 -11.61
CA VAL A 178 13.00 8.20 -10.76
C VAL A 178 13.40 6.77 -10.34
N PRO A 179 12.49 5.88 -9.89
CA PRO A 179 12.85 4.48 -9.58
C PRO A 179 13.34 3.69 -10.80
N TYR A 180 12.75 3.95 -11.97
CA TYR A 180 13.17 3.33 -13.23
C TYR A 180 14.57 3.82 -13.65
N TRP A 181 14.80 5.13 -13.59
CA TRP A 181 16.09 5.74 -13.93
C TRP A 181 17.22 5.26 -13.01
N ASP A 182 16.95 5.18 -11.70
CA ASP A 182 17.89 4.61 -10.71
C ASP A 182 18.26 3.16 -11.06
N ALA A 183 17.27 2.32 -11.38
CA ALA A 183 17.49 0.91 -11.70
C ALA A 183 18.25 0.66 -13.02
N ILE A 184 18.17 1.56 -14.01
CA ILE A 184 18.92 1.45 -15.28
C ILE A 184 20.27 2.18 -15.27
N THR A 185 20.57 2.99 -14.25
CA THR A 185 21.84 3.72 -14.17
C THR A 185 22.93 2.80 -13.57
N PRO A 186 24.08 2.56 -14.24
CA PRO A 186 25.08 1.57 -13.79
C PRO A 186 25.68 1.79 -12.39
N HIS A 187 25.50 2.97 -11.80
CA HIS A 187 25.96 3.32 -10.45
C HIS A 187 24.82 3.86 -9.56
N GLY A 188 23.55 3.70 -9.99
CA GLY A 188 22.39 4.35 -9.39
C GLY A 188 22.37 5.88 -9.59
N LEU A 189 21.34 6.53 -9.07
CA LEU A 189 21.31 7.98 -8.90
C LEU A 189 22.14 8.41 -7.69
N SER A 190 22.51 9.69 -7.62
CA SER A 190 23.25 10.21 -6.47
C SER A 190 22.47 10.05 -5.16
N GLN A 191 23.17 9.70 -4.08
CA GLN A 191 22.54 9.36 -2.80
C GLN A 191 21.63 10.49 -2.28
N SER A 192 21.99 11.76 -2.50
CA SER A 192 21.17 12.92 -2.14
C SER A 192 19.84 12.99 -2.89
N VAL A 193 19.81 12.61 -4.17
CA VAL A 193 18.57 12.49 -4.96
C VAL A 193 17.72 11.35 -4.43
N ILE A 194 18.30 10.18 -4.13
CA ILE A 194 17.55 9.02 -3.59
C ILE A 194 17.01 9.30 -2.18
N ILE A 195 17.80 9.90 -1.28
CA ILE A 195 17.33 10.33 0.06
C ILE A 195 16.15 11.29 -0.08
N THR A 196 16.31 12.34 -0.89
CA THR A 196 15.27 13.36 -1.07
C THR A 196 14.00 12.74 -1.65
N PHE A 197 14.14 11.95 -2.72
CA PHE A 197 13.02 11.28 -3.38
C PHE A 197 12.27 10.32 -2.45
N GLN A 198 12.97 9.42 -1.77
CA GLN A 198 12.32 8.44 -0.89
C GLN A 198 11.64 9.09 0.32
N ALA A 199 12.18 10.19 0.83
CA ALA A 199 11.58 10.94 1.93
C ALA A 199 10.27 11.66 1.52
N VAL A 200 10.15 12.15 0.28
CA VAL A 200 8.98 12.96 -0.15
C VAL A 200 8.00 12.26 -1.08
N ASN A 201 8.39 11.19 -1.80
CA ASN A 201 7.56 10.58 -2.85
C ASN A 201 6.17 10.13 -2.34
N ARG A 202 6.10 9.65 -1.09
CA ARG A 202 4.86 9.23 -0.43
C ARG A 202 3.91 10.38 -0.21
N THR A 203 4.44 11.50 0.29
CA THR A 203 3.71 12.74 0.55
C THR A 203 3.20 13.34 -0.77
N LEU A 204 4.06 13.43 -1.78
CA LEU A 204 3.72 13.98 -3.09
C LEU A 204 2.68 13.12 -3.84
N TRP A 205 2.87 11.81 -3.90
CA TRP A 205 1.91 10.88 -4.50
C TRP A 205 0.54 10.96 -3.81
N SER A 206 0.53 10.91 -2.47
CA SER A 206 -0.71 11.02 -1.69
C SER A 206 -1.39 12.37 -1.89
N ALA A 207 -0.63 13.47 -2.05
CA ALA A 207 -1.18 14.79 -2.33
C ALA A 207 -1.81 14.88 -3.71
N VAL A 208 -1.28 14.20 -4.73
CA VAL A 208 -1.92 14.10 -6.06
C VAL A 208 -3.24 13.32 -5.97
N ILE A 209 -3.28 12.20 -5.26
CA ILE A 209 -4.52 11.46 -5.04
C ILE A 209 -5.54 12.28 -4.23
N GLY A 210 -5.09 13.00 -3.19
CA GLY A 210 -5.91 13.94 -2.42
C GLY A 210 -6.50 15.08 -3.25
N TRP A 211 -5.71 15.65 -4.18
CA TRP A 211 -6.18 16.64 -5.14
C TRP A 211 -7.20 16.07 -6.13
N LEU A 212 -6.99 14.84 -6.63
CA LEU A 212 -7.95 14.16 -7.49
C LEU A 212 -9.29 13.90 -6.76
N ILE A 213 -9.24 13.44 -5.51
CA ILE A 213 -10.41 13.27 -4.65
C ILE A 213 -11.14 14.61 -4.48
N PHE A 214 -10.41 15.68 -4.12
CA PHE A 214 -10.98 17.03 -3.98
C PHE A 214 -11.66 17.51 -5.27
N LEU A 215 -11.03 17.35 -6.44
CA LEU A 215 -11.61 17.72 -7.73
C LEU A 215 -12.87 16.92 -8.08
N CYS A 216 -12.93 15.64 -7.70
CA CYS A 216 -14.11 14.80 -7.88
C CYS A 216 -15.24 15.23 -6.94
N SER A 217 -14.95 15.35 -5.63
CA SER A 217 -15.92 15.73 -4.59
C SER A 217 -16.50 17.14 -4.75
N THR A 218 -15.77 18.07 -5.37
CA THR A 218 -16.22 19.47 -5.61
C THR A 218 -16.85 19.69 -6.99
N GLY A 219 -17.01 18.64 -7.80
CA GLY A 219 -17.60 18.71 -9.14
C GLY A 219 -16.70 19.29 -10.23
N ASN A 220 -15.41 19.53 -9.94
CA ASN A 220 -14.44 20.09 -10.89
C ASN A 220 -13.90 19.08 -11.91
N ALA A 221 -13.97 17.78 -11.64
CA ALA A 221 -13.53 16.70 -12.52
C ALA A 221 -14.66 15.74 -12.97
N LYS A 222 -15.80 16.29 -13.42
CA LYS A 222 -17.04 15.53 -13.75
C LYS A 222 -16.81 14.26 -14.60
N LEU A 223 -15.97 14.34 -15.64
CA LEU A 223 -15.67 13.18 -16.50
C LEU A 223 -14.94 12.06 -15.74
N ILE A 224 -13.87 12.41 -15.01
CA ILE A 224 -13.10 11.45 -14.23
C ILE A 224 -13.97 10.86 -13.11
N ASN A 225 -14.77 11.68 -12.44
CA ASN A 225 -15.72 11.22 -11.43
C ASN A 225 -16.76 10.24 -12.02
N LYS A 226 -17.27 10.48 -13.24
CA LYS A 226 -18.19 9.56 -13.93
C LYS A 226 -17.53 8.20 -14.21
N ILE A 227 -16.25 8.18 -14.58
CA ILE A 227 -15.48 6.95 -14.80
C ILE A 227 -15.24 6.23 -13.48
N LEU A 228 -14.71 6.92 -12.45
CA LEU A 228 -14.41 6.31 -11.15
C LEU A 228 -15.66 5.85 -10.39
N SER A 229 -16.83 6.44 -10.67
CA SER A 229 -18.13 6.02 -10.10
C SER A 229 -18.87 4.97 -10.95
N TRP A 230 -18.22 4.36 -11.95
CA TRP A 230 -18.88 3.42 -12.87
C TRP A 230 -19.24 2.10 -12.14
N PRO A 231 -20.51 1.64 -12.16
CA PRO A 231 -20.95 0.50 -11.32
C PRO A 231 -20.22 -0.84 -11.53
N VAL A 232 -19.49 -1.03 -12.64
CA VAL A 232 -18.65 -2.23 -12.85
C VAL A 232 -17.56 -2.39 -11.77
N PHE A 233 -17.14 -1.28 -11.15
CA PHE A 233 -16.16 -1.31 -10.06
C PHE A 233 -16.75 -1.73 -8.72
N ILE A 234 -18.09 -1.77 -8.54
CA ILE A 234 -18.73 -2.16 -7.28
C ILE A 234 -18.42 -3.62 -6.87
N PRO A 235 -18.59 -4.65 -7.72
CA PRO A 235 -18.21 -6.01 -7.36
C PRO A 235 -16.70 -6.16 -7.14
N LEU A 236 -15.87 -5.50 -7.96
CA LEU A 236 -14.41 -5.53 -7.80
C LEU A 236 -13.96 -4.90 -6.47
N ALA A 237 -14.51 -3.74 -6.10
CA ALA A 237 -14.21 -3.07 -4.84
C ALA A 237 -14.58 -3.91 -3.60
N ARG A 238 -15.65 -4.73 -3.70
CA ARG A 238 -16.02 -5.70 -2.64
C ARG A 238 -15.01 -6.84 -2.51
N LEU A 239 -14.52 -7.38 -3.64
CA LEU A 239 -13.53 -8.45 -3.67
C LEU A 239 -12.09 -7.98 -3.37
N ASN A 240 -11.81 -6.67 -3.50
CA ASN A 240 -10.47 -6.12 -3.48
C ASN A 240 -9.70 -6.39 -2.17
N TYR A 241 -10.38 -6.46 -1.02
CA TYR A 241 -9.72 -6.80 0.27
C TYR A 241 -9.21 -8.25 0.28
N SER A 242 -10.07 -9.20 -0.10
CA SER A 242 -9.75 -10.62 -0.14
C SER A 242 -8.73 -10.94 -1.24
N ALA A 243 -8.83 -10.27 -2.40
CA ALA A 243 -7.83 -10.31 -3.46
C ALA A 243 -6.47 -9.76 -2.98
N TYR A 244 -6.47 -8.63 -2.27
CA TYR A 244 -5.25 -8.06 -1.67
C TYR A 244 -4.58 -9.03 -0.68
N LEU A 245 -5.36 -9.80 0.10
CA LEU A 245 -4.79 -10.76 1.04
C LEU A 245 -4.16 -12.01 0.40
N ILE A 246 -4.53 -12.38 -0.83
CA ILE A 246 -4.08 -13.62 -1.48
C ILE A 246 -3.21 -13.42 -2.72
N HIS A 247 -3.16 -12.23 -3.31
CA HIS A 247 -2.42 -12.01 -4.57
C HIS A 247 -0.94 -12.39 -4.48
N THR A 248 -0.30 -12.23 -3.32
CA THR A 248 1.08 -12.69 -3.12
C THR A 248 1.20 -14.22 -3.15
N MET A 249 0.21 -14.98 -2.67
CA MET A 249 0.22 -16.44 -2.81
C MET A 249 0.07 -16.87 -4.27
N VAL A 250 -0.77 -16.16 -5.04
CA VAL A 250 -0.94 -16.40 -6.49
C VAL A 250 0.36 -16.10 -7.23
N ILE A 251 0.96 -14.93 -6.99
CA ILE A 251 2.25 -14.52 -7.58
C ILE A 251 3.35 -15.52 -7.21
N TYR A 252 3.47 -15.90 -5.93
CA TYR A 252 4.47 -16.88 -5.48
C TYR A 252 4.23 -18.27 -6.07
N SER A 253 2.99 -18.73 -6.20
CA SER A 253 2.68 -20.00 -6.87
C SER A 253 3.00 -19.96 -8.37
N MET A 254 2.78 -18.84 -9.06
CA MET A 254 3.22 -18.69 -10.45
C MET A 254 4.75 -18.64 -10.58
N VAL A 255 5.44 -17.85 -9.74
CA VAL A 255 6.89 -17.65 -9.82
C VAL A 255 7.69 -18.87 -9.37
N TYR A 256 7.32 -19.51 -8.26
CA TYR A 256 8.07 -20.65 -7.71
C TYR A 256 7.77 -22.00 -8.41
N ASN A 257 6.90 -22.01 -9.42
CA ASN A 257 6.74 -23.14 -10.34
C ASN A 257 7.33 -22.89 -11.74
N LEU A 258 8.03 -21.77 -11.95
CA LEU A 258 8.83 -21.57 -13.15
C LEU A 258 9.99 -22.57 -13.19
N ILE A 259 10.28 -23.08 -14.38
CA ILE A 259 11.46 -23.92 -14.66
C ILE A 259 12.65 -23.05 -15.06
N GLU A 260 12.39 -21.92 -15.73
CA GLU A 260 13.40 -21.02 -16.31
C GLU A 260 13.21 -19.57 -15.85
N PRO A 261 14.28 -18.74 -15.80
CA PRO A 261 14.18 -17.31 -15.48
C PRO A 261 13.35 -16.51 -16.50
N ILE A 262 12.62 -15.50 -16.02
CA ILE A 262 11.86 -14.58 -16.85
C ILE A 262 12.76 -13.46 -17.39
N HIS A 263 12.72 -13.18 -18.70
CA HIS A 263 13.32 -11.97 -19.24
C HIS A 263 12.54 -10.71 -18.81
N PHE A 264 13.25 -9.72 -18.25
CA PHE A 264 12.66 -8.45 -17.82
C PHE A 264 12.30 -7.57 -19.02
N GLN A 265 11.13 -7.85 -19.63
CA GLN A 265 10.64 -7.18 -20.83
C GLN A 265 9.21 -6.67 -20.61
N PRO A 266 8.85 -5.44 -21.06
CA PRO A 266 7.56 -4.81 -20.73
C PRO A 266 6.33 -5.65 -21.10
N HIS A 267 6.36 -6.37 -22.23
CA HIS A 267 5.22 -7.19 -22.65
C HIS A 267 5.01 -8.43 -21.76
N VAL A 268 6.09 -9.04 -21.28
CA VAL A 268 6.03 -10.19 -20.35
C VAL A 268 5.51 -9.74 -18.99
N LEU A 269 6.01 -8.61 -18.48
CA LEU A 269 5.53 -8.00 -17.23
C LEU A 269 4.04 -7.61 -17.33
N PHE A 270 3.58 -7.12 -18.49
CA PHE A 270 2.17 -6.80 -18.73
C PHE A 270 1.28 -8.06 -18.79
N GLN A 271 1.72 -9.12 -19.47
CA GLN A 271 1.03 -10.42 -19.49
C GLN A 271 0.93 -11.02 -18.08
N GLN A 272 2.01 -10.94 -17.29
CA GLN A 272 2.02 -11.37 -15.90
C GLN A 272 1.11 -10.51 -15.02
N PHE A 273 1.08 -9.18 -15.21
CA PHE A 273 0.17 -8.30 -14.49
C PHE A 273 -1.30 -8.68 -14.74
N ILE A 274 -1.70 -8.91 -16.00
CA ILE A 274 -3.06 -9.37 -16.33
C ILE A 274 -3.35 -10.73 -15.69
N SER A 275 -2.46 -11.71 -15.86
CA SER A 275 -2.66 -13.07 -15.36
C SER A 275 -2.79 -13.11 -13.83
N ASN A 276 -1.84 -12.50 -13.11
CA ASN A 276 -1.88 -12.38 -11.65
C ASN A 276 -3.14 -11.65 -11.17
N THR A 277 -3.56 -10.58 -11.85
CA THR A 277 -4.77 -9.83 -11.49
C THR A 277 -6.02 -10.70 -11.63
N VAL A 278 -6.22 -11.33 -12.80
CA VAL A 278 -7.38 -12.18 -13.06
C VAL A 278 -7.43 -13.35 -12.06
N LEU A 279 -6.33 -14.08 -11.90
CA LEU A 279 -6.24 -15.22 -10.98
C LEU A 279 -6.47 -14.81 -9.52
N SER A 280 -5.96 -13.65 -9.09
CA SER A 280 -6.18 -13.14 -7.72
C SER A 280 -7.65 -12.78 -7.48
N TYR A 281 -8.33 -12.16 -8.44
CA TYR A 281 -9.76 -11.87 -8.33
C TYR A 281 -10.63 -13.14 -8.42
N THR A 282 -10.26 -14.13 -9.24
CA THR A 282 -10.93 -15.44 -9.28
C THR A 282 -10.78 -16.19 -7.95
N ALA A 283 -9.57 -16.24 -7.39
CA ALA A 283 -9.33 -16.84 -6.08
C ALA A 283 -10.04 -16.07 -4.94
N ALA A 284 -10.19 -14.75 -5.05
CA ALA A 284 -10.88 -13.93 -4.07
C ALA A 284 -12.37 -14.28 -3.97
N ILE A 285 -13.02 -14.58 -5.10
CA ILE A 285 -14.40 -15.07 -5.12
C ILE A 285 -14.53 -16.36 -4.30
N VAL A 286 -13.58 -17.31 -4.45
CA VAL A 286 -13.59 -18.57 -3.68
C VAL A 286 -13.40 -18.29 -2.18
N VAL A 287 -12.45 -17.42 -1.80
CA VAL A 287 -12.22 -17.04 -0.39
C VAL A 287 -13.43 -16.35 0.23
N VAL A 288 -14.08 -15.43 -0.50
CA VAL A 288 -15.30 -14.74 -0.03
C VAL A 288 -16.47 -15.70 0.12
N LEU A 289 -16.67 -16.64 -0.81
CA LEU A 289 -17.76 -17.63 -0.74
C LEU A 289 -17.55 -18.69 0.35
N LEU A 290 -16.32 -19.12 0.61
CA LEU A 290 -16.01 -20.14 1.63
C LEU A 290 -15.94 -19.57 3.05
N PHE A 291 -15.55 -18.31 3.22
CA PHE A 291 -15.30 -17.72 4.55
C PHE A 291 -16.19 -16.51 4.83
N GLU A 292 -16.03 -15.41 4.09
CA GLU A 292 -16.66 -14.12 4.43
C GLU A 292 -18.20 -14.18 4.37
N ALA A 293 -18.77 -14.73 3.29
CA ALA A 293 -20.21 -14.81 3.10
C ALA A 293 -20.92 -15.68 4.16
N PRO A 294 -20.40 -16.86 4.56
CA PRO A 294 -20.88 -17.58 5.74
C PRO A 294 -20.84 -16.75 7.03
N PHE A 295 -19.76 -16.03 7.33
CA PHE A 295 -19.70 -15.21 8.55
C PHE A 295 -20.70 -14.05 8.53
N PHE A 296 -20.86 -13.33 7.41
CA PHE A 296 -21.91 -12.31 7.27
C PHE A 296 -23.33 -12.88 7.41
N ALA A 297 -23.57 -14.11 6.91
CA ALA A 297 -24.86 -14.78 7.05
C ALA A 297 -25.14 -15.26 8.48
N ILE A 298 -24.11 -15.55 9.27
CA ILE A 298 -24.20 -15.87 10.70
C ILE A 298 -24.40 -14.58 11.52
N GLU A 299 -23.58 -13.55 11.28
CA GLU A 299 -23.69 -12.23 11.91
C GLU A 299 -25.10 -11.66 11.79
N LYS A 300 -25.65 -11.62 10.56
CA LYS A 300 -27.02 -11.15 10.28
C LYS A 300 -28.13 -12.01 10.90
N LYS A 301 -27.83 -13.24 11.35
CA LYS A 301 -28.75 -14.09 12.12
C LYS A 301 -28.64 -13.87 13.63
N LEU A 302 -27.43 -13.63 14.15
CA LEU A 302 -27.16 -13.39 15.57
C LEU A 302 -27.55 -11.97 16.00
N PHE A 303 -27.14 -10.96 15.23
CA PHE A 303 -27.35 -9.55 15.53
C PHE A 303 -28.53 -8.98 14.74
N LYS A 304 -29.69 -9.65 14.83
CA LYS A 304 -30.94 -9.13 14.27
C LYS A 304 -31.45 -7.93 15.06
N HIS A 305 -31.19 -6.74 14.51
CA HIS A 305 -32.06 -5.57 14.63
C HIS A 305 -32.83 -5.41 13.31
#